data_AF-A0A9W6PT22-F1
#
_entry.id   AF-A0A9W6PT22-F1
#
_cell.length_a   1.000
_cell.length_b   1.000
_cell.length_c   1.000
_cell.angle_alpha   90.00
_cell.angle_beta   90.00
_cell.angle_gamma   90.00
#
_symmetry.space_group_name_H-M   'P 1'
#
loop_
_entity.id
_entity.type
_entity.pdbx_description
1 polymer ?
#
loop_
_entity_poly.entity_id
_entity_poly.type
_entity_poly.pdbx_seq_one_letter_code
_entity_poly.pdbx_strand_id
1 'polypeptide(L)'
;MRCAWPDTAYGLGVLYEREGDLEQAAGWFRRAAHSGHRRAALSLADVLRRLADERGERSPDAADVLLAEATRWLAEAWSSSGRDAATPDAIELVTDLLNRHQRRAARRALLDPAPRRDAADLEPAATA
;
A
#
# COMPACT_ATOMS: atom_id res chain seq x y z
N MET A 1 -24.44 17.00 -3.99
CA MET A 1 -25.12 15.76 -3.54
C MET A 1 -24.06 14.67 -3.37
N ARG A 2 -23.50 14.52 -2.16
CA ARG A 2 -22.48 13.50 -1.84
C ARG A 2 -22.89 12.85 -0.51
N CYS A 3 -23.92 12.02 -0.55
CA CYS A 3 -24.31 11.15 0.55
C CYS A 3 -24.42 9.71 0.03
N ALA A 4 -23.36 9.21 -0.60
CA ALA A 4 -23.12 7.78 -0.52
C ALA A 4 -22.68 7.56 0.94
N TRP A 5 -23.60 7.09 1.78
CA TRP A 5 -23.34 6.89 3.20
C TRP A 5 -22.07 6.04 3.34
N PRO A 6 -21.03 6.52 4.04
CA PRO A 6 -19.75 5.84 4.16
C PRO A 6 -19.92 4.38 4.59
N ASP A 7 -20.85 4.14 5.50
CA ASP A 7 -21.22 2.81 6.00
C ASP A 7 -21.87 1.93 4.94
N THR A 8 -22.67 2.50 4.04
CA THR A 8 -23.28 1.75 2.93
C THR A 8 -22.23 1.38 1.88
N ALA A 9 -21.32 2.29 1.54
CA ALA A 9 -20.20 1.97 0.66
C ALA A 9 -19.27 0.92 1.29
N TYR A 10 -19.04 0.98 2.60
CA TYR A 10 -18.32 -0.06 3.33
C TYR A 10 -19.06 -1.41 3.28
N GLY A 11 -20.37 -1.41 3.53
CA GLY A 11 -21.20 -2.63 3.46
C GLY A 11 -21.19 -3.28 2.09
N LEU A 12 -21.22 -2.48 1.02
CA LEU A 12 -21.07 -2.98 -0.35
C LEU A 12 -19.67 -3.57 -0.58
N GLY A 13 -18.63 -2.92 -0.08
CA GLY A 13 -17.26 -3.46 -0.15
C GLY A 13 -17.14 -4.84 0.52
N VAL A 14 -17.74 -5.01 1.70
CA VAL A 14 -17.77 -6.30 2.42
C VAL A 14 -18.55 -7.36 1.66
N LEU A 15 -19.63 -7.00 0.96
CA LEU A 15 -20.39 -7.93 0.13
C LEU A 15 -19.53 -8.47 -1.02
N TYR A 16 -18.90 -7.59 -1.80
CA TYR A 16 -18.04 -8.00 -2.92
C TYR A 16 -16.80 -8.76 -2.44
N GLU A 17 -16.23 -8.39 -1.30
CA GLU A 17 -15.12 -9.14 -0.70
C GLU A 17 -15.52 -10.58 -0.38
N ARG A 18 -16.74 -10.82 0.12
CA ARG A 18 -17.27 -12.16 0.39
C ARG A 18 -17.57 -12.95 -0.89
N GLU A 19 -17.95 -12.26 -1.95
CA GLU A 19 -18.14 -12.85 -3.28
C GLU A 19 -16.81 -13.16 -3.98
N GLY A 20 -15.69 -12.67 -3.42
CA GLY A 20 -14.34 -12.86 -3.98
C GLY A 20 -13.98 -11.85 -5.08
N ASP A 21 -14.86 -10.88 -5.37
CA ASP A 21 -14.58 -9.79 -6.31
C ASP A 21 -13.81 -8.67 -5.59
N LEU A 22 -12.50 -8.91 -5.45
CA LEU A 22 -11.59 -7.99 -4.75
C LEU A 22 -11.47 -6.64 -5.49
N GLU A 23 -11.61 -6.60 -6.82
CA GLU A 23 -11.52 -5.34 -7.57
C GLU A 23 -12.71 -4.43 -7.27
N GLN A 24 -13.92 -4.98 -7.27
CA GLN A 24 -15.10 -4.21 -6.90
C GLN A 24 -15.08 -3.84 -5.42
N ALA A 25 -14.67 -4.76 -4.55
CA ALA A 25 -14.49 -4.48 -3.13
C ALA A 25 -13.56 -3.27 -2.90
N ALA A 26 -12.41 -3.23 -3.57
CA ALA A 26 -11.50 -2.10 -3.52
C ALA A 26 -12.15 -0.79 -4.01
N GLY A 27 -12.93 -0.84 -5.09
CA GLY A 27 -13.67 0.31 -5.61
C GLY A 27 -14.69 0.89 -4.63
N TRP A 28 -15.36 0.05 -3.85
CA TRP A 28 -16.31 0.48 -2.82
C TRP A 28 -15.61 0.97 -1.54
N PHE A 29 -14.56 0.27 -1.10
CA PHE A 29 -13.78 0.69 0.05
C PHE A 29 -13.05 2.01 -0.21
N ARG A 30 -12.54 2.29 -1.42
CA ARG A 30 -11.98 3.61 -1.78
C ARG A 30 -12.98 4.75 -1.58
N ARG A 31 -14.24 4.53 -1.96
CA ARG A 31 -15.30 5.54 -1.81
C ARG A 31 -15.59 5.84 -0.34
N ALA A 32 -15.64 4.81 0.50
CA ALA A 32 -15.81 4.97 1.94
C ALA A 32 -14.54 5.56 2.62
N ALA A 33 -13.35 5.12 2.23
CA ALA A 33 -12.08 5.63 2.74
C ALA A 33 -11.89 7.12 2.42
N HIS A 34 -12.32 7.56 1.23
CA HIS A 34 -12.28 8.98 0.83
C HIS A 34 -13.21 9.87 1.68
N SER A 35 -14.23 9.30 2.33
CA SER A 35 -15.05 10.01 3.32
C SER A 35 -14.47 9.98 4.74
N GLY A 36 -13.25 9.47 4.93
CA GLY A 36 -12.59 9.34 6.23
C GLY A 36 -12.98 8.09 7.02
N HIS A 37 -13.68 7.13 6.40
CA HIS A 37 -14.09 5.91 7.08
C HIS A 37 -12.88 4.99 7.34
N ARG A 38 -12.36 5.02 8.57
CA ARG A 38 -11.14 4.29 8.97
C ARG A 38 -11.17 2.79 8.66
N ARG A 39 -12.26 2.10 9.05
CA ARG A 39 -12.39 0.66 8.77
C ARG A 39 -12.39 0.34 7.27
N ALA A 40 -12.91 1.24 6.44
CA ALA A 40 -12.86 1.06 5.00
C ALA A 40 -11.44 1.23 4.45
N ALA A 41 -10.62 2.13 5.00
CA ALA A 41 -9.21 2.26 4.62
C ALA A 41 -8.41 1.01 5.00
N LEU A 42 -8.68 0.42 6.18
CA LEU A 42 -8.07 -0.85 6.60
C LEU A 42 -8.49 -2.01 5.69
N SER A 43 -9.79 -2.17 5.43
CA SER A 43 -10.32 -3.19 4.51
C SER A 43 -9.81 -3.00 3.08
N LEU A 44 -9.67 -1.75 2.61
CA LEU A 44 -9.07 -1.45 1.32
C LEU A 44 -7.62 -1.93 1.25
N ALA A 45 -6.82 -1.66 2.27
CA ALA A 45 -5.43 -2.07 2.30
C ALA A 45 -5.28 -3.61 2.27
N ASP A 46 -6.15 -4.33 2.98
CA ASP A 46 -6.15 -5.81 2.93
C ASP A 46 -6.52 -6.34 1.54
N VAL A 47 -7.60 -5.81 0.95
CA VAL A 47 -8.03 -6.19 -0.40
C VAL A 47 -6.97 -5.89 -1.45
N LEU A 48 -6.32 -4.71 -1.38
CA LEU A 48 -5.24 -4.34 -2.29
C LEU A 48 -4.01 -5.24 -2.14
N ARG A 49 -3.70 -5.67 -0.92
CA ARG A 49 -2.61 -6.64 -0.67
C ARG A 49 -2.92 -7.99 -1.31
N ARG A 50 -4.14 -8.49 -1.13
CA ARG A 50 -4.58 -9.77 -1.74
C ARG A 50 -4.58 -9.70 -3.26
N LEU A 51 -5.06 -8.60 -3.84
CA LEU A 51 -4.94 -8.33 -5.28
C LEU A 51 -3.49 -8.25 -5.75
N ALA A 52 -2.60 -7.65 -4.94
CA ALA A 52 -1.18 -7.59 -5.26
C ALA A 52 -0.52 -8.97 -5.24
N ASP A 53 -0.92 -9.85 -4.32
CA ASP A 53 -0.44 -11.23 -4.28
C ASP A 53 -0.95 -12.03 -5.49
N GLU A 54 -2.23 -11.89 -5.86
CA GLU A 54 -2.81 -12.50 -7.07
C GLU A 54 -2.15 -12.01 -8.37
N ARG A 55 -1.82 -10.71 -8.45
CA ARG A 55 -1.19 -10.12 -9.64
C ARG A 55 0.32 -10.25 -9.65
N GLY A 56 0.96 -10.43 -8.50
CA GLY A 56 2.40 -10.47 -8.35
C GLY A 56 3.06 -11.62 -9.11
N GLU A 57 2.35 -12.73 -9.32
CA GLU A 57 2.83 -13.84 -10.15
C GLU A 57 2.88 -13.48 -11.64
N ARG A 58 1.99 -12.61 -12.11
CA ARG A 58 1.89 -12.23 -13.53
C ARG A 58 2.62 -10.92 -13.85
N SER A 59 2.66 -9.98 -12.91
CA SER A 59 3.30 -8.68 -13.06
C SER A 59 3.73 -8.12 -11.70
N PRO A 60 5.03 -8.24 -11.36
CA PRO A 60 5.57 -7.71 -10.10
C PRO A 60 5.38 -6.19 -9.96
N ASP A 61 5.49 -5.45 -11.06
CA ASP A 61 5.38 -3.99 -11.05
C ASP A 61 3.94 -3.53 -10.77
N ALA A 62 2.93 -4.28 -11.25
CA ALA A 62 1.53 -4.00 -10.93
C ALA A 62 1.21 -4.26 -9.45
N ALA A 63 1.83 -5.29 -8.85
CA ALA A 63 1.69 -5.58 -7.43
C ALA A 63 2.28 -4.46 -6.56
N ASP A 64 3.42 -3.88 -6.96
CA ASP A 64 4.03 -2.78 -6.22
C ASP A 64 3.14 -1.53 -6.20
N VAL A 65 2.45 -1.23 -7.30
CA VAL A 65 1.50 -0.11 -7.37
C VAL A 65 0.34 -0.30 -6.39
N LEU A 66 -0.21 -1.52 -6.31
CA LEU A 66 -1.30 -1.85 -5.38
C LEU A 66 -0.85 -1.76 -3.92
N LEU A 67 0.37 -2.21 -3.61
CA LEU A 67 0.93 -2.11 -2.27
C LEU A 67 1.27 -0.67 -1.87
N ALA A 68 1.76 0.14 -2.82
CA ALA A 68 1.98 1.57 -2.59
C ALA A 68 0.67 2.29 -2.28
N GLU A 69 -0.39 1.97 -3.02
CA GLU A 69 -1.73 2.49 -2.75
C GLU A 69 -2.23 2.06 -1.35
N ALA A 70 -2.11 0.77 -1.01
CA ALA A 70 -2.50 0.26 0.31
C ALA A 70 -1.77 1.01 1.44
N THR A 71 -0.46 1.20 1.30
CA THR A 71 0.37 1.90 2.28
C THR A 71 -0.05 3.36 2.45
N ARG A 72 -0.38 4.04 1.34
CA ARG A 72 -0.86 5.42 1.37
C ARG A 72 -2.17 5.55 2.14
N TRP A 73 -3.15 4.69 1.85
CA TRP A 73 -4.44 4.73 2.55
C TRP A 73 -4.31 4.44 4.03
N LEU A 74 -3.40 3.53 4.41
CA LEU A 74 -3.05 3.34 5.81
C LEU A 74 -2.49 4.65 6.37
N ALA A 75 -1.42 5.21 5.80
CA ALA A 75 -0.78 6.42 6.30
C ALA A 75 -1.77 7.59 6.48
N GLU A 76 -2.66 7.82 5.51
CA GLU A 76 -3.73 8.83 5.61
C GLU A 76 -4.70 8.53 6.76
N ALA A 77 -5.09 7.26 6.94
CA ALA A 77 -5.96 6.85 8.04
C ALA A 77 -5.31 7.05 9.42
N TRP A 78 -4.00 6.81 9.54
CA TRP A 78 -3.23 7.01 10.78
C TRP A 78 -2.98 8.50 11.07
N SER A 79 -2.68 9.31 10.05
CA SER A 79 -2.52 10.77 10.22
C SER A 79 -3.82 11.47 10.59
N SER A 80 -4.96 10.94 10.13
CA SER A 80 -6.28 11.45 10.52
C SER A 80 -6.72 10.97 11.92
N SER A 81 -6.03 9.99 12.52
CA SER A 81 -6.37 9.46 13.84
C SER A 81 -5.45 10.04 14.92
N GLY A 82 -5.99 10.88 15.80
CA GLY A 82 -5.41 11.08 17.11
C GLY A 82 -5.27 9.74 17.86
N ARG A 83 -4.44 9.74 18.93
CA ARG A 83 -3.91 8.68 19.84
C ARG A 83 -4.66 7.34 20.05
N ASP A 84 -5.85 7.12 19.51
CA ASP A 84 -6.69 5.93 19.70
C ASP A 84 -6.51 4.86 18.60
N ALA A 85 -5.45 4.96 17.79
CA ALA A 85 -5.18 4.07 16.64
C ALA A 85 -4.32 2.83 16.97
N ALA A 86 -3.80 2.73 18.18
CA ALA A 86 -2.93 1.64 18.61
C ALA A 86 -3.72 0.37 18.97
N THR A 87 -4.54 -0.15 18.05
CA THR A 87 -5.02 -1.53 18.18
C THR A 87 -3.87 -2.46 17.75
N PRO A 88 -3.53 -3.51 18.54
CA PRO A 88 -2.41 -4.40 18.25
C PRO A 88 -2.37 -4.94 16.82
N ASP A 89 -3.51 -5.36 16.26
CA ASP A 89 -3.62 -5.89 14.88
C ASP A 89 -3.17 -4.89 13.80
N ALA A 90 -3.44 -3.60 14.00
CA ALA A 90 -3.10 -2.56 13.04
C ALA A 90 -1.60 -2.25 13.05
N ILE A 91 -0.97 -2.34 14.22
CA ILE A 91 0.49 -2.20 14.37
C ILE A 91 1.19 -3.38 13.69
N GLU A 92 0.73 -4.61 13.93
CA GLU A 92 1.31 -5.82 13.32
C GLU A 92 1.22 -5.77 11.79
N LEU A 93 0.07 -5.38 11.24
CA LEU A 93 -0.12 -5.25 9.79
C LEU A 93 0.79 -4.20 9.17
N VAL A 94 0.94 -3.03 9.80
CA VAL A 94 1.82 -1.97 9.29
C VAL A 94 3.29 -2.39 9.35
N THR A 95 3.72 -3.01 10.44
CA THR A 95 5.10 -3.50 10.58
C THR A 95 5.42 -4.62 9.59
N ASP A 96 4.50 -5.57 9.38
CA ASP A 96 4.66 -6.63 8.37
C ASP A 96 4.72 -6.06 6.95
N LEU A 97 3.85 -5.10 6.61
CA LEU A 97 3.80 -4.47 5.30
C LEU A 97 5.09 -3.69 4.98
N LEU A 98 5.57 -2.89 5.93
CA LEU A 98 6.85 -2.16 5.82
C LEU A 98 8.03 -3.11 5.70
N ASN A 99 8.08 -4.17 6.50
CA ASN A 99 9.15 -5.16 6.44
C ASN A 99 9.19 -5.89 5.10
N ARG A 100 8.03 -6.24 4.53
CA ARG A 100 7.96 -6.90 3.21
C ARG A 100 8.37 -5.96 2.09
N HIS A 101 7.94 -4.70 2.13
CA HIS A 101 8.32 -3.70 1.14
C HIS A 101 9.84 -3.52 1.10
N GLN A 102 10.49 -3.36 2.26
CA GLN A 102 11.93 -3.21 2.33
C GLN A 102 12.68 -4.46 1.85
N ARG A 103 12.20 -5.67 2.18
CA ARG A 103 12.82 -6.93 1.68
C ARG A 103 12.68 -7.09 0.17
N ARG A 104 11.56 -6.68 -0.42
CA ARG A 104 11.36 -6.73 -1.89
C ARG A 104 12.26 -5.72 -2.60
N ALA A 105 12.37 -4.51 -2.08
CA ALA A 105 13.30 -3.49 -2.60
C ALA A 105 14.77 -3.95 -2.50
N ALA A 106 15.17 -4.53 -1.37
CA ALA A 106 16.51 -5.09 -1.19
C ALA A 106 16.82 -6.25 -2.16
N ARG A 107 15.84 -7.12 -2.46
CA ARG A 107 15.99 -8.19 -3.45
C ARG A 107 16.20 -7.65 -4.87
N ARG A 108 15.47 -6.60 -5.27
CA ARG A 108 15.70 -5.95 -6.57
C ARG A 108 17.10 -5.34 -6.65
N ALA A 109 17.54 -4.65 -5.60
CA ALA A 109 18.88 -4.06 -5.56
C ALA A 109 20.02 -5.11 -5.61
N LEU A 110 19.76 -6.34 -5.13
CA LEU A 110 20.71 -7.45 -5.23
C LEU A 110 20.71 -8.12 -6.62
N LEU A 111 19.60 -8.08 -7.34
CA LEU A 111 19.46 -8.64 -8.69
C LEU A 111 19.85 -7.65 -9.79
N ASP A 112 19.80 -6.34 -9.50
CA ASP A 112 20.25 -5.25 -10.36
C ASP A 112 21.36 -4.45 -9.66
N PRO A 113 22.59 -5.01 -9.56
CA PRO A 113 23.71 -4.27 -9.02
C PRO A 113 23.97 -3.08 -9.94
N ALA A 114 23.74 -1.87 -9.44
CA ALA A 114 24.07 -0.64 -10.15
C ALA A 114 25.44 -0.77 -10.84
N PRO A 115 25.59 -0.28 -12.09
CA PRO A 115 26.87 -0.39 -12.77
C PRO A 115 27.93 0.19 -11.85
N ARG A 116 28.96 -0.61 -11.55
CA ARG A 116 30.10 -0.16 -10.75
C ARG A 116 30.55 1.14 -11.38
N ARG A 117 30.36 2.25 -10.65
CA ARG A 117 30.98 3.51 -11.01
C ARG A 117 32.47 3.27 -10.82
N ASP A 118 33.14 2.98 -11.93
CA ASP A 118 34.58 2.84 -11.94
C ASP A 118 35.17 4.15 -11.40
N ALA A 119 36.15 4.01 -10.51
CA ALA A 119 36.74 5.10 -9.73
C ALA A 119 37.56 6.11 -10.57
N ALA A 120 37.23 6.27 -11.86
CA ALA A 120 37.92 7.14 -12.81
C ALA A 120 37.34 8.57 -12.89
N ASP A 121 36.16 8.83 -12.32
CA ASP A 121 35.49 10.15 -12.42
C ASP A 121 35.79 11.11 -11.24
N LEU A 122 36.79 10.82 -10.42
CA LEU A 122 37.27 11.73 -9.37
C LEU A 122 38.67 12.25 -9.71
N GLU A 123 38.77 13.04 -10.78
CA GLU A 123 39.89 13.95 -10.95
C GLU A 123 39.78 15.09 -9.91
N PRO A 124 40.78 15.31 -9.06
CA PRO A 124 40.75 16.41 -8.11
C PRO A 124 40.98 17.71 -8.89
N ALA A 125 39.96 18.57 -8.92
CA ALA A 125 40.12 19.95 -9.37
C ALA A 125 40.98 20.73 -8.36
N ALA A 126 42.28 20.52 -8.44
CA ALA A 126 43.30 21.43 -7.95
C ALA A 126 43.77 22.27 -9.13
N THR A 127 43.65 23.59 -9.00
CA THR A 127 44.61 24.66 -9.37
C THR A 127 43.87 25.87 -9.95
N ALA A 128 43.75 26.92 -9.14
CA ALA A 128 44.13 28.31 -9.47
C ALA A 128 43.85 29.21 -8.26
#